data_AF-A0AAD7XTV8-F1
#
_entry.id   AF-A0AAD7XTV8-F1
#
_cell.length_a   1.000
_cell.length_b   1.000
_cell.length_c   1.000
_cell.angle_alpha   90.00
_cell.angle_beta   90.00
_cell.angle_gamma   90.00
#
_symmetry.space_group_name_H-M   'P 1'
#
loop_
_entity.id
_entity.type
_entity.pdbx_description
1 polymer ?
#
loop_
_entity_poly.entity_id
_entity_poly.type
_entity_poly.pdbx_seq_one_letter_code
_entity_poly.pdbx_strand_id
1 'polypeptide(L)'
;MAFAPRAKRTVAPRVSMTLTYDTLVSDLTSLVQDKNCGPILIRLSWHDAGVYSEGKGGCPNAAMRFTDGGEGAFGANAGLPTVALDLLKPIADKYEGLVANADLWALAANVAIEVMGGPKIPTRFGREDATSSADGVDSQVGRLPDGDKGVDHLEDIFYPKGFDDKDIVALSGAHSVGSCHLDRSGFDGPWTDEPLKFDNAYFADMLNKDYSEETTSAGNPQFRNKDSGTMMLISDLALLEPPYREYVEKYASDQDAFFEDYAAAWVKLQELGCDGLRDTL
;
A
#
# COMPACT_ATOMS: atom_id res chain seq x y z
N MET A 1 -61.52 -8.32 -39.61
CA MET A 1 -60.20 -7.92 -39.09
C MET A 1 -59.90 -8.78 -37.87
N ALA A 2 -58.98 -9.75 -37.97
CA ALA A 2 -58.58 -10.59 -36.86
C ALA A 2 -57.15 -10.18 -36.44
N PHE A 3 -56.98 -9.76 -35.19
CA PHE A 3 -55.68 -9.41 -34.63
C PHE A 3 -54.89 -10.68 -34.31
N ALA A 4 -53.66 -10.77 -34.80
CA ALA A 4 -52.73 -11.84 -34.46
C ALA A 4 -52.24 -11.69 -33.00
N PRO A 5 -51.96 -12.79 -32.27
CA PRO A 5 -51.50 -12.70 -30.89
C PRO A 5 -50.04 -12.25 -30.82
N ARG A 6 -49.73 -11.28 -29.94
CA ARG A 6 -48.35 -10.89 -29.63
C ARG A 6 -47.62 -12.05 -28.97
N ALA A 7 -46.46 -12.41 -29.51
CA ALA A 7 -45.53 -13.35 -28.88
C ALA A 7 -45.08 -12.80 -27.51
N LYS A 8 -45.18 -13.64 -26.48
CA LYS A 8 -44.63 -13.35 -25.15
C LYS A 8 -43.10 -13.32 -25.26
N ARG A 9 -42.50 -12.16 -24.97
CA ARG A 9 -41.05 -12.03 -24.77
C ARG A 9 -40.67 -12.88 -23.55
N THR A 10 -39.93 -13.96 -23.77
CA THR A 10 -39.22 -14.66 -22.71
C THR A 10 -38.04 -13.79 -22.27
N VAL A 11 -38.10 -13.30 -21.03
CA VAL A 11 -36.96 -12.64 -20.38
C VAL A 11 -35.99 -13.77 -20.00
N ALA A 12 -34.77 -13.72 -20.54
CA ALA A 12 -33.71 -14.65 -20.14
C ALA A 12 -33.46 -14.51 -18.62
N PRO A 13 -33.16 -15.60 -17.89
CA PRO A 13 -32.89 -15.50 -16.47
C PRO A 13 -31.65 -14.61 -16.28
N ARG A 14 -31.76 -13.58 -15.44
CA ARG A 14 -30.57 -12.89 -14.92
C ARG A 14 -29.78 -13.93 -14.15
N VAL A 15 -28.59 -14.28 -14.64
CA VAL A 15 -27.62 -15.02 -13.84
C VAL A 15 -27.29 -14.11 -12.66
N SER A 16 -27.81 -14.47 -11.48
CA SER A 16 -27.34 -13.89 -10.23
C SER A 16 -25.91 -14.42 -10.04
N MET A 17 -24.89 -13.61 -10.34
CA MET A 17 -23.52 -13.98 -9.98
C MET A 17 -23.45 -14.06 -8.45
N THR A 18 -23.08 -15.23 -7.94
CA THR A 18 -22.71 -15.36 -6.53
C THR A 18 -21.37 -14.65 -6.34
N LEU A 19 -21.32 -13.71 -5.40
CA LEU A 19 -20.08 -13.05 -5.01
C LEU A 19 -19.21 -14.07 -4.26
N THR A 20 -17.94 -14.16 -4.66
CA THR A 20 -16.95 -15.12 -4.14
C THR A 20 -15.60 -14.43 -3.98
N TYR A 21 -14.65 -15.10 -3.32
CA TYR A 21 -13.26 -14.65 -3.27
C TYR A 21 -12.68 -14.45 -4.68
N ASP A 22 -12.90 -15.40 -5.60
CA ASP A 22 -12.37 -15.33 -6.97
C ASP A 22 -12.94 -14.13 -7.75
N THR A 23 -14.23 -13.84 -7.59
CA THR A 23 -14.82 -12.65 -8.22
C THR A 23 -14.27 -11.35 -7.61
N LEU A 24 -13.98 -11.33 -6.31
CA LEU A 24 -13.39 -10.17 -5.64
C LEU A 24 -11.97 -9.92 -6.15
N VAL A 25 -11.13 -10.96 -6.22
CA VAL A 25 -9.79 -10.87 -6.79
C VAL A 25 -9.83 -10.42 -8.25
N SER A 26 -10.79 -10.92 -9.04
CA SER A 26 -10.96 -10.50 -10.44
C SER A 26 -11.36 -9.03 -10.57
N ASP A 27 -12.25 -8.52 -9.71
CA ASP A 27 -12.65 -7.11 -9.73
C ASP A 27 -11.47 -6.20 -9.32
N LEU A 28 -10.70 -6.59 -8.29
CA LEU A 28 -9.51 -5.86 -7.85
C LEU A 28 -8.41 -5.87 -8.91
N THR A 29 -8.19 -7.00 -9.57
CA THR A 29 -7.24 -7.12 -10.69
C THR A 29 -7.60 -6.15 -11.80
N SER A 30 -8.89 -6.12 -12.18
CA SER A 30 -9.40 -5.21 -13.21
C SER A 30 -9.22 -3.75 -12.79
N LEU A 31 -9.52 -3.41 -11.53
CA LEU A 31 -9.31 -2.06 -10.99
C LEU A 31 -7.85 -1.62 -11.12
N VAL A 32 -6.90 -2.46 -10.72
CA VAL A 32 -5.46 -2.15 -10.78
C VAL A 32 -5.01 -1.94 -12.21
N GLN A 33 -5.38 -2.83 -13.14
CA GLN A 33 -5.01 -2.75 -14.55
C GLN A 33 -5.63 -1.55 -15.26
N ASP A 34 -6.92 -1.27 -15.03
CA ASP A 34 -7.64 -0.22 -15.73
C ASP A 34 -7.28 1.19 -15.23
N LYS A 35 -6.90 1.30 -13.95
CA LYS A 35 -6.65 2.60 -13.29
C LYS A 35 -5.18 2.86 -13.00
N ASN A 36 -4.29 1.88 -13.18
CA ASN A 36 -2.89 1.95 -12.78
C ASN A 36 -2.74 2.40 -11.31
N CYS A 37 -3.66 1.95 -10.45
CA CYS A 37 -3.76 2.42 -9.07
C CYS A 37 -3.08 1.48 -8.08
N GLY A 38 -2.32 0.49 -8.53
CA GLY A 38 -1.62 -0.44 -7.65
C GLY A 38 -0.81 0.25 -6.54
N PRO A 39 0.01 1.27 -6.85
CA PRO A 39 0.87 1.91 -5.84
C PRO A 39 0.09 2.57 -4.69
N ILE A 40 -1.05 3.21 -4.99
CA ILE A 40 -1.84 3.88 -3.94
C ILE A 40 -2.58 2.87 -3.05
N LEU A 41 -2.92 1.69 -3.58
CA LEU A 41 -3.53 0.61 -2.80
C LEU A 41 -2.51 -0.05 -1.87
N ILE A 42 -1.26 -0.23 -2.33
CA ILE A 42 -0.14 -0.65 -1.47
C ILE A 42 0.06 0.35 -0.35
N ARG A 43 0.15 1.66 -0.68
CA ARG A 43 0.30 2.70 0.34
C ARG A 43 -0.88 2.72 1.32
N LEU A 44 -2.12 2.54 0.87
CA LEU A 44 -3.29 2.48 1.75
C LEU A 44 -3.16 1.34 2.78
N SER A 45 -2.84 0.13 2.34
CA SER A 45 -2.65 -1.00 3.26
C SER A 45 -1.44 -0.83 4.17
N TRP A 46 -0.34 -0.24 3.67
CA TRP A 46 0.84 0.08 4.48
C TRP A 46 0.47 1.05 5.61
N HIS A 47 -0.25 2.13 5.29
CA HIS A 47 -0.62 3.15 6.26
C HIS A 47 -1.63 2.62 7.29
N ASP A 48 -2.60 1.80 6.88
CA ASP A 48 -3.60 1.21 7.81
C ASP A 48 -2.94 0.26 8.82
N ALA A 49 -1.90 -0.45 8.42
CA ALA A 49 -1.15 -1.34 9.30
C ALA A 49 0.02 -0.66 10.04
N GLY A 50 0.58 0.38 9.45
CA GLY A 50 1.76 1.09 9.94
C GLY A 50 1.52 1.83 11.26
N VAL A 51 0.28 1.93 11.73
CA VAL A 51 -0.07 2.59 12.98
C VAL A 51 0.13 1.72 14.22
N TYR A 52 0.41 0.42 14.07
CA TYR A 52 0.78 -0.43 15.20
C TYR A 52 2.11 0.01 15.83
N SER A 53 2.22 -0.04 17.16
CA SER A 53 3.48 0.13 17.89
C SER A 53 3.34 -0.36 19.33
N GLU A 54 4.21 -1.26 19.79
CA GLU A 54 4.23 -1.79 21.18
C GLU A 54 2.86 -2.22 21.72
N GLY A 55 2.06 -2.93 20.92
CA GLY A 55 0.72 -3.39 21.30
C GLY A 55 -0.38 -2.32 21.24
N LYS A 56 -0.06 -1.10 20.81
CA LYS A 56 -1.03 -0.01 20.57
C LYS A 56 -1.36 0.08 19.08
N GLY A 57 -2.49 0.71 18.75
CA GLY A 57 -3.00 0.79 17.37
C GLY A 57 -3.79 -0.44 16.94
N GLY A 58 -3.43 -1.62 17.45
CA GLY A 58 -4.16 -2.86 17.20
C GLY A 58 -4.02 -3.37 15.76
N CYS A 59 -4.88 -4.33 15.41
CA CYS A 59 -5.02 -4.86 14.05
C CYS A 59 -5.48 -3.75 13.08
N PRO A 60 -5.04 -3.75 11.80
CA PRO A 60 -5.55 -2.79 10.81
C PRO A 60 -7.06 -2.87 10.73
N ASN A 61 -7.73 -1.72 10.78
CA ASN A 61 -9.17 -1.63 11.03
C ASN A 61 -9.88 -0.62 10.10
N ALA A 62 -9.21 -0.16 9.05
CA ALA A 62 -9.75 0.83 8.12
C ALA A 62 -10.24 2.13 8.79
N ALA A 63 -9.58 2.58 9.86
CA ALA A 63 -9.90 3.83 10.57
C ALA A 63 -9.65 5.09 9.72
N MET A 64 -8.81 5.02 8.69
CA MET A 64 -8.61 6.11 7.72
C MET A 64 -9.90 6.56 6.99
N ARG A 65 -10.99 5.80 7.06
CA ARG A 65 -12.32 6.22 6.57
C ARG A 65 -12.87 7.45 7.31
N PHE A 66 -12.40 7.71 8.53
CA PHE A 66 -12.89 8.82 9.36
C PHE A 66 -12.02 10.07 9.18
N THR A 67 -12.56 11.09 8.48
CA THR A 67 -11.87 12.35 8.19
C THR A 67 -12.26 13.52 9.10
N ASP A 68 -13.32 13.38 9.90
CA ASP A 68 -13.74 14.39 10.88
C ASP A 68 -13.03 14.13 12.23
N GLY A 69 -11.82 14.65 12.36
CA GLY A 69 -10.98 14.45 13.55
C GLY A 69 -10.46 13.03 13.76
N GLY A 70 -10.59 12.16 12.74
CA GLY A 70 -10.07 10.79 12.73
C GLY A 70 -8.76 10.65 11.94
N GLU A 71 -8.29 9.41 11.82
CA GLU A 71 -7.02 9.06 11.17
C GLU A 71 -6.90 9.55 9.71
N GLY A 72 -8.03 9.66 9.00
CA GLY A 72 -8.05 10.20 7.64
C GLY A 72 -7.68 11.69 7.55
N ALA A 73 -7.69 12.44 8.66
CA ALA A 73 -7.35 13.86 8.65
C ALA A 73 -5.83 14.14 8.73
N PHE A 74 -5.00 13.12 8.97
CA PHE A 74 -3.56 13.31 9.17
C PHE A 74 -2.83 13.59 7.86
N GLY A 75 -1.88 14.54 7.91
CA GLY A 75 -1.08 14.93 6.74
C GLY A 75 -0.34 13.75 6.11
N ALA A 76 0.19 12.83 6.93
CA ALA A 76 0.84 11.60 6.44
C ALA A 76 -0.08 10.72 5.60
N ASN A 77 -1.40 10.81 5.80
CA ASN A 77 -2.42 10.04 5.08
C ASN A 77 -2.99 10.82 3.87
N ALA A 78 -2.47 11.99 3.54
CA ALA A 78 -2.96 12.81 2.43
C ALA A 78 -3.09 11.99 1.13
N GLY A 79 -4.26 12.13 0.49
CA GLY A 79 -4.67 11.40 -0.71
C GLY A 79 -5.26 10.01 -0.47
N LEU A 80 -5.00 9.34 0.66
CA LEU A 80 -5.55 7.99 0.90
C LEU A 80 -7.07 8.01 1.13
N PRO A 81 -7.62 8.85 2.04
CA PRO A 81 -9.06 8.86 2.33
C PRO A 81 -9.93 9.33 1.17
N THR A 82 -9.37 10.11 0.24
CA THR A 82 -10.12 10.67 -0.89
C THR A 82 -9.85 9.93 -2.18
N VAL A 83 -8.60 9.61 -2.53
CA VAL A 83 -8.29 8.99 -3.83
C VAL A 83 -8.39 7.47 -3.75
N ALA A 84 -7.73 6.84 -2.76
CA ALA A 84 -7.70 5.39 -2.67
C ALA A 84 -9.08 4.81 -2.32
N LEU A 85 -9.80 5.46 -1.39
CA LEU A 85 -11.13 5.00 -1.00
C LEU A 85 -12.16 5.20 -2.11
N ASP A 86 -12.11 6.29 -2.87
CA ASP A 86 -13.02 6.50 -4.01
C ASP A 86 -12.80 5.43 -5.10
N LEU A 87 -11.56 5.00 -5.32
CA LEU A 87 -11.24 3.91 -6.25
C LEU A 87 -11.80 2.57 -5.78
N LEU A 88 -11.71 2.28 -4.48
CA LEU A 88 -12.20 1.02 -3.90
C LEU A 88 -13.71 1.02 -3.69
N LYS A 89 -14.36 2.19 -3.58
CA LYS A 89 -15.77 2.32 -3.23
C LYS A 89 -16.71 1.42 -4.07
N PRO A 90 -16.61 1.35 -5.41
CA PRO A 90 -17.50 0.48 -6.19
C PRO A 90 -17.36 -1.01 -5.84
N ILE A 91 -16.16 -1.45 -5.43
CA ILE A 91 -15.90 -2.83 -5.00
C ILE A 91 -16.39 -2.99 -3.55
N ALA A 92 -16.08 -2.05 -2.65
CA ALA A 92 -16.56 -2.07 -1.28
C ALA A 92 -18.10 -2.15 -1.21
N ASP A 93 -18.82 -1.31 -1.98
CA ASP A 93 -20.28 -1.34 -2.09
C ASP A 93 -20.79 -2.68 -2.65
N LYS A 94 -20.06 -3.28 -3.60
CA LYS A 94 -20.44 -4.57 -4.23
C LYS A 94 -20.32 -5.74 -3.25
N TYR A 95 -19.33 -5.72 -2.37
CA TYR A 95 -19.02 -6.80 -1.41
C TYR A 95 -19.41 -6.46 0.04
N GLU A 96 -20.24 -5.43 0.23
CA GLU A 96 -20.73 -5.02 1.55
C GLU A 96 -21.36 -6.20 2.30
N GLY A 97 -20.97 -6.39 3.56
CA GLY A 97 -21.43 -7.49 4.42
C GLY A 97 -20.76 -8.85 4.15
N LEU A 98 -19.91 -8.96 3.12
CA LEU A 98 -19.10 -10.16 2.86
C LEU A 98 -17.64 -9.98 3.29
N VAL A 99 -17.07 -8.78 3.13
CA VAL A 99 -15.69 -8.47 3.50
C VAL A 99 -15.66 -7.13 4.23
N ALA A 100 -14.89 -7.06 5.32
CA ALA A 100 -14.61 -5.80 6.00
C ALA A 100 -13.73 -4.91 5.11
N ASN A 101 -13.80 -3.58 5.28
CA ASN A 101 -12.92 -2.67 4.54
C ASN A 101 -11.45 -2.95 4.83
N ALA A 102 -11.10 -3.23 6.10
CA ALA A 102 -9.73 -3.56 6.48
C ALA A 102 -9.17 -4.78 5.73
N ASP A 103 -9.98 -5.84 5.62
CA ASP A 103 -9.62 -7.02 4.82
C ASP A 103 -9.58 -6.74 3.32
N LEU A 104 -10.51 -5.91 2.82
CA LEU A 104 -10.52 -5.49 1.42
C LEU A 104 -9.25 -4.71 1.06
N TRP A 105 -8.78 -3.82 1.94
CA TRP A 105 -7.57 -3.02 1.70
C TRP A 105 -6.32 -3.90 1.69
N ALA A 106 -6.21 -4.84 2.63
CA ALA A 106 -5.12 -5.81 2.66
C ALA A 106 -5.08 -6.68 1.38
N LEU A 107 -6.24 -7.20 0.96
CA LEU A 107 -6.35 -7.98 -0.28
C LEU A 107 -6.04 -7.13 -1.53
N ALA A 108 -6.55 -5.90 -1.59
CA ALA A 108 -6.32 -4.99 -2.71
C ALA A 108 -4.85 -4.68 -2.92
N ALA A 109 -4.08 -4.48 -1.85
CA ALA A 109 -2.64 -4.30 -1.92
C ALA A 109 -1.91 -5.55 -2.42
N ASN A 110 -2.27 -6.74 -1.92
CA ASN A 110 -1.62 -7.99 -2.33
C ASN A 110 -1.89 -8.32 -3.80
N VAL A 111 -3.14 -8.09 -4.26
CA VAL A 111 -3.49 -8.18 -5.68
C VAL A 111 -2.71 -7.16 -6.51
N ALA A 112 -2.57 -5.92 -6.02
CA ALA A 112 -1.80 -4.90 -6.72
C ALA A 112 -0.32 -5.28 -6.89
N ILE A 113 0.32 -5.82 -5.84
CA ILE A 113 1.71 -6.29 -5.88
C ILE A 113 1.87 -7.38 -6.96
N GLU A 114 1.00 -8.40 -6.96
CA GLU A 114 1.05 -9.49 -7.94
C GLU A 114 0.80 -8.98 -9.38
N VAL A 115 -0.19 -8.10 -9.58
CA VAL A 115 -0.50 -7.52 -10.90
C VAL A 115 0.67 -6.71 -11.46
N MET A 116 1.43 -6.03 -10.61
CA MET A 116 2.60 -5.24 -11.01
C MET A 116 3.87 -6.09 -11.16
N GLY A 117 3.81 -7.41 -10.98
CA GLY A 117 4.92 -8.35 -11.18
C GLY A 117 5.70 -8.73 -9.93
N GLY A 118 5.23 -8.30 -8.76
CA GLY A 118 5.82 -8.65 -7.46
C GLY A 118 5.45 -10.06 -6.98
N PRO A 119 5.87 -10.43 -5.77
CA PRO A 119 5.58 -11.76 -5.22
C PRO A 119 4.08 -11.97 -4.99
N LYS A 120 3.66 -13.23 -5.08
CA LYS A 120 2.32 -13.63 -4.63
C LYS A 120 2.30 -13.69 -3.11
N ILE A 121 1.45 -12.88 -2.49
CA ILE A 121 1.33 -12.78 -1.03
C ILE A 121 -0.02 -13.33 -0.57
N PRO A 122 -0.06 -14.28 0.38
CA PRO A 122 -1.33 -14.74 0.93
C PRO A 122 -2.03 -13.62 1.71
N THR A 123 -3.34 -13.55 1.61
CA THR A 123 -4.16 -12.66 2.45
C THR A 123 -4.92 -13.50 3.45
N ARG A 124 -4.74 -13.24 4.76
CA ARG A 124 -5.62 -13.74 5.81
C ARG A 124 -6.70 -12.71 6.13
N PHE A 125 -7.86 -13.20 6.53
CA PHE A 125 -9.11 -12.46 6.76
C PHE A 125 -9.56 -12.54 8.22
N GLY A 126 -10.49 -11.67 8.61
CA GLY A 126 -11.04 -11.59 9.96
C GLY A 126 -10.79 -10.26 10.66
N ARG A 127 -10.29 -9.24 9.95
CA ARG A 127 -10.17 -7.88 10.50
C ARG A 127 -11.55 -7.29 10.74
N GLU A 128 -11.66 -6.51 11.81
CA GLU A 128 -12.87 -5.76 12.12
C GLU A 128 -12.70 -4.29 11.72
N ASP A 129 -13.73 -3.73 11.09
CA ASP A 129 -13.74 -2.32 10.72
C ASP A 129 -13.95 -1.44 11.96
N ALA A 130 -13.14 -0.39 12.09
CA ALA A 130 -13.36 0.70 13.00
C ALA A 130 -14.76 1.29 12.80
N THR A 131 -15.43 1.57 13.91
CA THR A 131 -16.83 2.05 13.93
C THR A 131 -16.93 3.56 14.11
N SER A 132 -15.88 4.18 14.62
CA SER A 132 -15.80 5.62 14.85
C SER A 132 -14.37 6.14 14.75
N SER A 133 -14.21 7.46 14.67
CA SER A 133 -12.89 8.11 14.73
C SER A 133 -12.13 7.80 16.04
N ALA A 134 -12.84 7.48 17.13
CA ALA A 134 -12.23 7.11 18.40
C ALA A 134 -11.39 5.82 18.31
N ASP A 135 -11.75 4.92 17.39
CA ASP A 135 -11.07 3.64 17.17
C ASP A 135 -9.74 3.80 16.41
N GLY A 136 -9.46 5.01 15.91
CA GLY A 136 -8.20 5.43 15.28
C GLY A 136 -7.54 6.61 16.01
N VAL A 137 -7.73 6.74 17.33
CA VAL A 137 -7.06 7.81 18.11
C VAL A 137 -5.62 7.44 18.43
N ASP A 138 -5.34 6.16 18.63
CA ASP A 138 -3.98 5.71 18.91
C ASP A 138 -3.05 5.82 17.68
N SER A 139 -3.59 5.83 16.46
CA SER A 139 -2.83 5.99 15.22
C SER A 139 -2.34 7.41 14.94
N GLN A 140 -2.73 8.38 15.77
CA GLN A 140 -2.70 9.79 15.40
C GLN A 140 -1.32 10.46 15.37
N VAL A 141 -0.29 10.00 16.09
CA VAL A 141 0.98 10.75 16.14
C VAL A 141 2.21 9.86 16.21
N GLY A 142 3.16 10.12 15.29
CA GLY A 142 4.55 9.67 15.39
C GLY A 142 4.78 8.18 15.10
N ARG A 143 3.89 7.53 14.33
CA ARG A 143 3.98 6.10 14.03
C ARG A 143 4.29 5.77 12.58
N LEU A 144 4.17 6.75 11.69
CA LEU A 144 4.52 6.63 10.29
C LEU A 144 5.87 7.34 10.04
N PRO A 145 6.70 6.83 9.13
CA PRO A 145 8.00 7.42 8.84
C PRO A 145 7.85 8.76 8.10
N ASP A 146 8.82 9.64 8.32
CA ASP A 146 8.92 10.94 7.68
C ASP A 146 10.02 10.86 6.61
N GLY A 147 9.68 11.25 5.38
CA GLY A 147 10.57 11.08 4.23
C GLY A 147 11.87 11.89 4.31
N ASP A 148 11.90 12.95 5.10
CA ASP A 148 13.03 13.87 5.29
C ASP A 148 13.97 13.46 6.44
N LYS A 149 13.78 12.29 7.04
CA LYS A 149 14.60 11.77 8.15
C LYS A 149 15.46 10.58 7.75
N GLY A 150 16.55 10.36 8.49
CA GLY A 150 17.53 9.30 8.24
C GLY A 150 17.40 8.09 9.18
N VAL A 151 18.51 7.39 9.38
CA VAL A 151 18.60 6.08 10.09
C VAL A 151 17.90 6.08 11.43
N ASP A 152 18.25 6.98 12.35
CA ASP A 152 17.69 7.03 13.72
C ASP A 152 16.15 7.07 13.71
N HIS A 153 15.55 7.80 12.76
CA HIS A 153 14.09 7.90 12.65
C HIS A 153 13.45 6.62 12.13
N LEU A 154 14.10 5.94 11.18
CA LEU A 154 13.62 4.64 10.70
C LEU A 154 13.63 3.62 11.85
N GLU A 155 14.68 3.61 12.66
CA GLU A 155 14.77 2.75 13.84
C GLU A 155 13.67 3.06 14.86
N ASP A 156 13.49 4.33 15.21
CA ASP A 156 12.47 4.80 16.14
C ASP A 156 11.04 4.45 15.72
N ILE A 157 10.79 4.36 14.41
CA ILE A 157 9.48 4.01 13.86
C ILE A 157 9.29 2.49 13.78
N PHE A 158 10.26 1.75 13.25
CA PHE A 158 10.07 0.35 12.85
C PHE A 158 10.39 -0.64 13.97
N TYR A 159 11.42 -0.41 14.79
CA TYR A 159 11.77 -1.34 15.87
C TYR A 159 10.64 -1.53 16.90
N PRO A 160 9.88 -0.50 17.32
CA PRO A 160 8.73 -0.68 18.22
C PRO A 160 7.57 -1.50 17.63
N LYS A 161 7.55 -1.69 16.30
CA LYS A 161 6.60 -2.58 15.61
C LYS A 161 7.08 -4.03 15.58
N GLY A 162 8.33 -4.27 16.00
CA GLY A 162 8.99 -5.56 15.98
C GLY A 162 9.71 -5.87 14.67
N PHE A 163 9.91 -4.90 13.78
CA PHE A 163 10.72 -5.05 12.57
C PHE A 163 12.22 -4.98 12.88
N ASP A 164 13.03 -5.65 12.07
CA ASP A 164 14.50 -5.56 12.10
C ASP A 164 15.04 -4.82 10.86
N ASP A 165 16.37 -4.68 10.79
CA ASP A 165 17.06 -3.98 9.70
C ASP A 165 16.69 -4.53 8.32
N LYS A 166 16.53 -5.85 8.22
CA LYS A 166 16.17 -6.54 6.98
C LYS A 166 14.74 -6.20 6.58
N ASP A 167 13.81 -6.23 7.53
CA ASP A 167 12.41 -5.87 7.30
C ASP A 167 12.29 -4.41 6.83
N ILE A 168 13.02 -3.48 7.44
CA ILE A 168 13.04 -2.05 7.05
C ILE A 168 13.45 -1.92 5.58
N VAL A 169 14.59 -2.51 5.20
CA VAL A 169 15.09 -2.40 3.82
C VAL A 169 14.16 -3.11 2.83
N ALA A 170 13.65 -4.30 3.18
CA ALA A 170 12.73 -5.03 2.32
C ALA A 170 11.46 -4.21 2.06
N LEU A 171 10.79 -3.72 3.12
CA LEU A 171 9.55 -2.95 3.01
C LEU A 171 9.73 -1.65 2.22
N SER A 172 10.87 -0.95 2.37
CA SER A 172 11.21 0.22 1.56
C SER A 172 11.28 -0.09 0.06
N GLY A 173 11.56 -1.34 -0.33
CA GLY A 173 11.51 -1.79 -1.73
C GLY A 173 10.16 -1.59 -2.42
N ALA A 174 9.06 -1.39 -1.68
CA ALA A 174 7.78 -1.00 -2.26
C ALA A 174 7.83 0.34 -3.01
N HIS A 175 8.82 1.20 -2.72
CA HIS A 175 9.10 2.40 -3.50
C HIS A 175 9.56 2.10 -4.94
N SER A 176 9.76 0.84 -5.33
CA SER A 176 9.94 0.47 -6.74
C SER A 176 8.73 0.86 -7.62
N VAL A 177 7.56 1.04 -7.02
CA VAL A 177 6.34 1.51 -7.68
C VAL A 177 5.83 2.83 -7.12
N GLY A 178 5.11 3.59 -7.94
CA GLY A 178 4.46 4.85 -7.58
C GLY A 178 5.36 6.07 -7.65
N SER A 179 4.89 7.14 -7.02
CA SER A 179 5.56 8.44 -7.01
C SER A 179 5.13 9.31 -5.84
N CYS A 180 6.00 10.23 -5.43
CA CYS A 180 5.63 11.34 -4.59
C CYS A 180 4.83 12.40 -5.35
N HIS A 181 4.04 13.19 -4.62
CA HIS A 181 3.19 14.22 -5.17
C HIS A 181 3.22 15.47 -4.27
N LEU A 182 3.47 16.63 -4.86
CA LEU A 182 3.60 17.92 -4.15
C LEU A 182 2.41 18.25 -3.27
N ASP A 183 1.18 17.96 -3.72
CA ASP A 183 -0.07 18.26 -3.01
C ASP A 183 -0.40 17.27 -1.88
N ARG A 184 0.40 16.20 -1.71
CA ARG A 184 0.19 15.16 -0.70
C ARG A 184 1.32 15.15 0.32
N SER A 185 2.56 14.93 -0.13
CA SER A 185 3.73 14.77 0.73
C SER A 185 4.71 15.94 0.66
N GLY A 186 4.55 16.83 -0.32
CA GLY A 186 5.51 17.91 -0.61
C GLY A 186 6.76 17.46 -1.36
N PHE A 187 7.00 16.16 -1.49
CA PHE A 187 8.02 15.57 -2.38
C PHE A 187 7.46 15.37 -3.80
N ASP A 188 8.32 15.19 -4.80
CA ASP A 188 7.88 15.12 -6.20
C ASP A 188 8.67 14.11 -7.04
N GLY A 189 7.92 13.26 -7.75
CA GLY A 189 8.42 12.35 -8.79
C GLY A 189 8.47 10.87 -8.38
N PRO A 190 8.71 9.97 -9.36
CA PRO A 190 8.86 8.53 -9.13
C PRO A 190 10.26 8.17 -8.65
N TRP A 191 10.38 7.04 -7.96
CA TRP A 191 11.68 6.47 -7.56
C TRP A 191 12.38 5.73 -8.71
N THR A 192 11.61 5.09 -9.59
CA THR A 192 12.10 4.25 -10.68
C THR A 192 11.58 4.73 -12.04
N ASP A 193 12.22 4.26 -13.12
CA ASP A 193 11.81 4.61 -14.49
C ASP A 193 10.48 3.93 -14.90
N GLU A 194 10.13 2.81 -14.25
CA GLU A 194 8.92 2.03 -14.49
C GLU A 194 8.03 1.98 -13.24
N PRO A 195 7.34 3.08 -12.85
CA PRO A 195 6.65 3.20 -11.55
C PRO A 195 5.39 2.33 -11.39
N LEU A 196 5.12 1.42 -12.33
CA LEU A 196 4.03 0.45 -12.29
C LEU A 196 4.53 -0.99 -12.35
N LYS A 197 5.84 -1.19 -12.17
CA LYS A 197 6.49 -2.49 -12.17
C LYS A 197 7.14 -2.73 -10.82
N PHE A 198 6.66 -3.76 -10.13
CA PHE A 198 7.19 -4.14 -8.83
C PHE A 198 8.37 -5.08 -9.04
N ASP A 199 9.58 -4.54 -8.98
CA ASP A 199 10.84 -5.28 -9.13
C ASP A 199 11.93 -4.69 -8.20
N ASN A 200 13.18 -5.13 -8.33
CA ASN A 200 14.28 -4.64 -7.51
C ASN A 200 14.96 -3.36 -8.03
N ALA A 201 14.36 -2.66 -9.02
CA ALA A 201 14.97 -1.47 -9.62
C ALA A 201 15.21 -0.35 -8.61
N TYR A 202 14.37 -0.20 -7.58
CA TYR A 202 14.60 0.74 -6.48
C TYR A 202 15.99 0.61 -5.86
N PHE A 203 16.42 -0.62 -5.53
CA PHE A 203 17.73 -0.87 -4.93
C PHE A 203 18.87 -0.72 -5.95
N ALA A 204 18.67 -1.23 -7.18
CA ALA A 204 19.66 -1.13 -8.24
C ALA A 204 19.93 0.32 -8.64
N ASP A 205 18.89 1.13 -8.79
CA ASP A 205 18.98 2.55 -9.13
C ASP A 205 19.64 3.34 -8.00
N MET A 206 19.26 3.09 -6.74
CA MET A 206 19.86 3.72 -5.56
C MET A 206 21.39 3.57 -5.51
N LEU A 207 21.92 2.42 -5.93
CA LEU A 207 23.37 2.15 -5.92
C LEU A 207 24.10 2.69 -7.15
N ASN A 208 23.43 2.78 -8.29
CA ASN A 208 24.10 2.96 -9.60
C ASN A 208 23.80 4.30 -10.29
N LYS A 209 22.75 5.02 -9.89
CA LYS A 209 22.41 6.34 -10.45
C LYS A 209 23.01 7.46 -9.61
N ASP A 210 23.44 8.52 -10.28
CA ASP A 210 23.90 9.73 -9.62
C ASP A 210 22.71 10.60 -9.21
N TYR A 211 22.52 10.77 -7.90
CA TYR A 211 21.46 11.61 -7.33
C TYR A 211 22.06 12.88 -6.73
N SER A 212 21.51 14.04 -7.10
CA SER A 212 21.92 15.34 -6.55
C SER A 212 20.83 15.96 -5.70
N GLU A 213 21.21 16.67 -4.64
CA GLU A 213 20.27 17.39 -3.77
C GLU A 213 19.35 18.33 -4.56
N GLU A 214 18.09 18.33 -4.17
CA GLU A 214 17.01 19.16 -4.69
C GLU A 214 16.14 19.64 -3.52
N THR A 215 15.56 20.83 -3.64
CA THR A 215 14.47 21.27 -2.76
C THR A 215 13.25 21.48 -3.62
N THR A 216 12.15 20.81 -3.31
CA THR A 216 10.91 20.92 -4.09
C THR A 216 10.32 22.32 -3.96
N SER A 217 9.34 22.64 -4.82
CA SER A 217 8.58 23.88 -4.70
C SER A 217 7.77 23.98 -3.40
N ALA A 218 7.53 22.86 -2.70
CA ALA A 218 6.89 22.83 -1.39
C ALA A 218 7.90 23.03 -0.23
N GLY A 219 9.21 23.09 -0.52
CA GLY A 219 10.27 23.29 0.46
C GLY A 219 10.85 22.00 1.06
N ASN A 220 10.43 20.83 0.58
CA ASN A 220 10.94 19.55 1.07
C ASN A 220 12.30 19.23 0.43
N PRO A 221 13.29 18.76 1.21
CA PRO A 221 14.56 18.30 0.66
C PRO A 221 14.38 16.92 0.00
N GLN A 222 14.93 16.69 -1.18
CA GLN A 222 14.99 15.37 -1.81
C GLN A 222 16.27 15.25 -2.64
N PHE A 223 16.46 14.11 -3.29
CA PHE A 223 17.52 13.94 -4.27
C PHE A 223 16.92 13.58 -5.62
N ARG A 224 17.55 14.05 -6.70
CA ARG A 224 17.07 13.85 -8.07
C ARG A 224 18.19 13.38 -8.98
N ASN A 225 17.89 12.36 -9.78
CA ASN A 225 18.68 12.04 -10.94
C ASN A 225 18.24 12.93 -12.12
N LYS A 226 19.18 13.65 -12.71
CA LYS A 226 18.88 14.64 -13.77
C LYS A 226 18.58 14.02 -15.12
N ASP A 227 19.03 12.80 -15.35
CA ASP A 227 18.92 12.13 -16.65
C ASP A 227 17.58 11.40 -16.78
N SER A 228 17.20 10.61 -15.76
CA SER A 228 15.91 9.91 -15.72
C SER A 228 14.76 10.76 -15.22
N GLY A 229 15.04 11.74 -14.35
CA GLY A 229 13.99 12.40 -13.59
C GLY A 229 13.40 11.50 -12.48
N THR A 230 14.13 10.48 -12.03
CA THR A 230 13.78 9.76 -10.81
C THR A 230 14.30 10.49 -9.58
N MET A 231 13.74 10.18 -8.41
CA MET A 231 14.12 10.78 -7.12
C MET A 231 14.40 9.75 -6.04
N MET A 232 15.08 10.19 -4.98
CA MET A 232 15.22 9.49 -3.71
C MET A 232 14.90 10.47 -2.57
N LEU A 233 14.20 10.00 -1.56
CA LEU A 233 14.01 10.71 -0.30
C LEU A 233 15.28 10.62 0.56
N ILE A 234 15.31 11.38 1.65
CA ILE A 234 16.41 11.33 2.62
C ILE A 234 16.38 9.95 3.31
N SER A 235 15.17 9.50 3.68
CA SER A 235 14.93 8.17 4.22
C SER A 235 15.35 7.03 3.29
N ASP A 236 15.26 7.21 1.96
CA ASP A 236 15.71 6.21 1.00
C ASP A 236 17.24 6.10 1.00
N LEU A 237 17.96 7.23 0.88
CA LEU A 237 19.42 7.20 0.84
C LEU A 237 20.05 6.86 2.20
N ALA A 238 19.33 7.02 3.30
CA ALA A 238 19.74 6.52 4.61
C ALA A 238 19.92 4.99 4.62
N LEU A 239 19.28 4.25 3.72
CA LEU A 239 19.48 2.79 3.58
C LEU A 239 20.88 2.42 3.06
N LEU A 240 21.66 3.39 2.56
CA LEU A 240 23.06 3.17 2.16
C LEU A 240 24.05 3.28 3.34
N GLU A 241 23.56 3.65 4.51
CA GLU A 241 24.31 3.73 5.77
C GLU A 241 24.17 2.42 6.58
N PRO A 242 25.09 2.11 7.51
CA PRO A 242 24.91 1.01 8.46
C PRO A 242 23.64 1.21 9.31
N PRO A 243 22.89 0.13 9.64
CA PRO A 243 23.18 -1.28 9.33
C PRO A 243 22.61 -1.77 7.98
N TYR A 244 21.93 -0.91 7.22
CA TYR A 244 21.04 -1.31 6.12
C TYR A 244 21.74 -1.73 4.83
N ARG A 245 22.91 -1.16 4.54
CA ARG A 245 23.55 -1.25 3.21
C ARG A 245 23.71 -2.68 2.67
N GLU A 246 24.00 -3.65 3.53
CA GLU A 246 24.19 -5.04 3.09
C GLU A 246 22.93 -5.64 2.45
N TYR A 247 21.75 -5.26 2.95
CA TYR A 247 20.47 -5.71 2.40
C TYR A 247 20.13 -4.98 1.10
N VAL A 248 20.48 -3.70 0.98
CA VAL A 248 20.35 -2.95 -0.28
C VAL A 248 21.19 -3.61 -1.39
N GLU A 249 22.45 -3.92 -1.10
CA GLU A 249 23.35 -4.60 -2.05
C GLU A 249 22.84 -6.01 -2.40
N LYS A 250 22.34 -6.77 -1.42
CA LYS A 250 21.69 -8.07 -1.63
C LYS A 250 20.53 -7.94 -2.62
N TYR A 251 19.54 -7.11 -2.31
CA TYR A 251 18.31 -7.00 -3.11
C TYR A 251 18.55 -6.39 -4.49
N ALA A 252 19.52 -5.48 -4.64
CA ALA A 252 19.91 -4.97 -5.95
C ALA A 252 20.48 -6.06 -6.87
N SER A 253 21.14 -7.08 -6.32
CA SER A 253 21.73 -8.18 -7.09
C SER A 253 20.85 -9.42 -7.21
N ASP A 254 19.85 -9.57 -6.32
CA ASP A 254 18.99 -10.75 -6.22
C ASP A 254 17.54 -10.35 -5.96
N GLN A 255 16.74 -10.30 -7.03
CA GLN A 255 15.32 -9.98 -6.96
C GLN A 255 14.51 -11.07 -6.26
N ASP A 256 14.89 -12.34 -6.38
CA ASP A 256 14.14 -13.43 -5.75
C ASP A 256 14.29 -13.34 -4.23
N ALA A 257 15.50 -13.02 -3.75
CA ALA A 257 15.71 -12.78 -2.33
C ALA A 257 14.98 -11.53 -1.82
N PHE A 258 14.89 -10.46 -2.61
CA PHE A 258 14.03 -9.32 -2.30
C PHE A 258 12.58 -9.73 -2.16
N PHE A 259 12.04 -10.47 -3.12
CA PHE A 259 10.65 -10.91 -3.13
C PHE A 259 10.30 -11.82 -1.95
N GLU A 260 11.20 -12.74 -1.57
CA GLU A 260 11.03 -13.60 -0.40
C GLU A 260 10.97 -12.77 0.90
N ASP A 261 11.96 -11.91 1.12
CA ASP A 261 12.04 -11.09 2.34
C ASP A 261 10.92 -10.03 2.39
N TYR A 262 10.56 -9.42 1.25
CA TYR A 262 9.43 -8.48 1.15
C TYR A 262 8.10 -9.16 1.49
N ALA A 263 7.82 -10.34 0.92
CA ALA A 263 6.57 -11.05 1.21
C ALA A 263 6.46 -11.39 2.70
N ALA A 264 7.56 -11.84 3.33
CA ALA A 264 7.58 -12.14 4.76
C ALA A 264 7.34 -10.88 5.63
N ALA A 265 8.04 -9.78 5.35
CA ALA A 265 7.89 -8.53 6.08
C ALA A 265 6.51 -7.89 5.86
N TRP A 266 5.96 -8.01 4.65
CA TRP A 266 4.64 -7.49 4.30
C TRP A 266 3.50 -8.26 4.97
N VAL A 267 3.57 -9.60 5.02
CA VAL A 267 2.62 -10.40 5.80
C VAL A 267 2.70 -10.02 7.28
N LYS A 268 3.91 -9.93 7.84
CA LYS A 268 4.12 -9.49 9.23
C LYS A 268 3.46 -8.14 9.49
N LEU A 269 3.68 -7.16 8.61
CA LEU A 269 3.05 -5.83 8.69
C LEU A 269 1.53 -5.92 8.70
N GLN A 270 0.92 -6.53 7.69
CA GLN A 270 -0.54 -6.55 7.53
C GLN A 270 -1.26 -7.24 8.70
N GLU A 271 -0.53 -8.01 9.51
CA GLU A 271 -1.06 -8.83 10.59
C GLU A 271 -0.63 -8.35 11.99
N LEU A 272 0.07 -7.22 12.07
CA LEU A 272 0.45 -6.61 13.35
C LEU A 272 -0.78 -6.35 14.22
N GLY A 273 -0.71 -6.78 15.48
CA GLY A 273 -1.79 -6.57 16.44
C GLY A 273 -3.08 -7.36 16.17
N CYS A 274 -3.07 -8.29 15.21
CA CYS A 274 -4.22 -9.12 14.89
C CYS A 274 -4.21 -10.47 15.61
N ASP A 275 -5.38 -10.88 16.10
CA ASP A 275 -5.63 -12.21 16.64
C ASP A 275 -6.70 -12.92 15.80
N GLY A 276 -6.55 -14.23 15.60
CA GLY A 276 -7.61 -15.06 15.02
C GLY A 276 -7.85 -14.93 13.51
N LEU A 277 -6.90 -14.36 12.75
CA LEU A 277 -7.00 -14.31 11.29
C LEU A 277 -7.07 -15.72 10.66
N ARG A 278 -7.82 -15.83 9.56
CA ARG A 278 -8.12 -17.09 8.85
C ARG A 278 -7.78 -17.01 7.35
N ASP A 279 -7.44 -18.15 6.75
CA ASP A 279 -7.01 -18.22 5.34
C ASP A 279 -8.17 -18.11 4.32
N THR A 280 -9.40 -18.02 4.79
CA THR A 280 -10.61 -17.99 3.97
C THR A 280 -11.47 -16.79 4.32
N LEU A 281 -12.03 -16.15 3.30
CA LEU A 281 -13.08 -15.13 3.43
C LEU A 281 -14.36 -15.70 4.05
#